data_AF-A0A447TAH2-F1
#
_entry.id   AF-A0A447TAH2-F1
#
_cell.length_a   1.000
_cell.length_b   1.000
_cell.length_c   1.000
_cell.angle_alpha   90.00
_cell.angle_beta   90.00
_cell.angle_gamma   90.00
#
_symmetry.space_group_name_H-M   'P 1'
#
loop_
_entity.id
_entity.type
_entity.pdbx_description
1 polymer ?
#
loop_
_entity_poly.entity_id
_entity_poly.type
_entity_poly.pdbx_seq_one_letter_code
_entity_poly.pdbx_strand_id
1 'polypeptide(L)' 'MAAAAAGGRPWSLARLAKQSGLRMSTLLRGLNLLAELGLVQADIQADGRGRAWLSEEGLACCREWFAGADPS' A
#
# COMPACT_ATOMS: atom_id res chain seq x y z
N MET A 1 20.42 -3.34 13.29
CA MET A 1 18.96 -3.43 13.47
C MET A 1 18.33 -3.61 12.09
N ALA A 2 18.11 -4.87 11.67
CA ALA A 2 17.56 -5.20 10.35
C ALA A 2 16.32 -6.07 10.56
N ALA A 3 15.16 -5.42 10.65
CA ALA A 3 13.87 -6.08 10.78
C ALA A 3 12.90 -5.40 9.82
N ALA A 4 12.82 -5.88 8.59
CA ALA A 4 11.78 -5.51 7.65
C ALA A 4 11.73 -6.52 6.49
N ALA A 5 11.03 -7.64 6.68
CA ALA A 5 10.62 -8.46 5.54
C ALA A 5 9.39 -9.32 5.85
N ALA A 6 8.44 -8.79 6.61
CA ALA A 6 7.06 -9.32 6.67
C ALA A 6 6.07 -8.39 5.93
N GLY A 7 6.57 -7.46 5.11
CA GLY A 7 5.76 -6.49 4.35
C GLY A 7 5.91 -6.69 2.86
N GLY A 8 4.92 -6.19 2.10
CA GLY A 8 4.96 -6.21 0.64
C GLY A 8 6.11 -5.36 0.07
N ARG A 9 6.40 -5.52 -1.22
CA ARG A 9 7.36 -4.65 -1.91
C ARG A 9 6.89 -3.19 -1.82
N PRO A 10 7.74 -2.20 -1.50
CA PRO A 10 7.36 -0.78 -1.48
C PRO A 10 7.21 -0.19 -2.87
N TRP A 11 6.14 0.58 -3.07
CA TRP A 11 5.82 1.29 -4.30
C TRP A 11 5.84 2.79 -4.06
N SER A 12 6.36 3.56 -5.01
CA SER A 12 6.29 5.01 -4.90
C SER A 12 4.85 5.50 -5.03
N LEU A 13 4.50 6.56 -4.28
CA LEU A 13 3.18 7.19 -4.36
C LEU A 13 2.82 7.63 -5.78
N ALA A 14 3.80 8.16 -6.53
CA ALA A 14 3.62 8.53 -7.93
C ALA A 14 3.23 7.34 -8.81
N ARG A 15 3.82 6.17 -8.58
CA ARG A 15 3.47 4.94 -9.30
C ARG A 15 2.08 4.46 -8.93
N LEU A 16 1.71 4.49 -7.65
CA LEU A 16 0.39 4.11 -7.16
C LEU A 16 -0.71 5.04 -7.70
N ALA A 17 -0.49 6.36 -7.71
CA ALA A 17 -1.43 7.33 -8.28
C ALA A 17 -1.63 7.08 -9.78
N LYS A 18 -0.53 6.85 -10.51
CA LYS A 18 -0.57 6.56 -11.94
C LYS A 18 -1.35 5.29 -12.26
N GLN A 19 -1.15 4.21 -11.50
CA GLN A 19 -1.81 2.93 -11.77
C GLN A 19 -3.26 2.88 -11.33
N SER A 20 -3.61 3.56 -10.24
CA SER A 20 -4.99 3.63 -9.76
C SER A 20 -5.86 4.64 -10.52
N GLY A 21 -5.25 5.56 -11.29
CA GLY A 21 -5.95 6.67 -11.92
C GLY A 21 -6.48 7.72 -10.92
N LEU A 22 -6.11 7.61 -9.64
CA LEU A 22 -6.56 8.52 -8.59
C LEU A 22 -5.72 9.79 -8.54
N ARG A 23 -6.36 10.89 -8.15
CA ARG A 23 -5.65 12.10 -7.73
C ARG A 23 -4.82 11.81 -6.48
N MET A 24 -3.65 12.44 -6.36
CA MET A 24 -2.73 12.21 -5.24
C MET A 24 -3.39 12.40 -3.87
N SER A 25 -4.22 13.45 -3.70
CA SER A 25 -4.94 13.68 -2.44
C SER A 25 -5.95 12.58 -2.10
N THR A 26 -6.62 12.00 -3.09
CA THR A 26 -7.52 10.85 -2.91
C THR A 26 -6.74 9.60 -2.55
N LEU A 27 -5.63 9.36 -3.24
CA LEU A 27 -4.73 8.24 -2.94
C LEU A 27 -4.23 8.33 -1.49
N LEU A 28 -3.69 9.48 -1.08
CA LEU A 28 -3.15 9.66 0.27
C LEU A 28 -4.21 9.47 1.34
N ARG A 29 -5.44 9.97 1.13
CA ARG A 29 -6.56 9.71 2.03
C ARG A 29 -6.86 8.21 2.12
N GLY A 30 -6.90 7.49 1.01
CA GLY A 30 -7.12 6.04 1.00
C GLY A 30 -6.01 5.27 1.69
N LEU A 31 -4.74 5.64 1.46
CA LEU A 31 -3.59 5.03 2.13
C LEU A 31 -3.62 5.28 3.64
N ASN A 32 -4.01 6.48 4.09
CA ASN A 32 -4.17 6.76 5.51
C ASN A 32 -5.27 5.91 6.16
N LEU A 33 -6.43 5.76 5.51
CA LEU A 33 -7.49 4.88 6.01
C LEU A 33 -7.02 3.42 6.12
N LEU A 34 -6.30 2.92 5.10
CA LEU A 34 -5.74 1.57 5.13
C LEU A 34 -4.64 1.42 6.20
N ALA A 35 -3.88 2.48 6.47
CA ALA A 35 -2.88 2.50 7.52
C ALA A 35 -3.49 2.52 8.92
N GLU A 36 -4.58 3.26 9.12
CA GLU A 36 -5.37 3.24 10.37
C GLU A 36 -5.95 1.84 10.65
N LEU A 37 -6.27 1.08 9.61
CA LEU A 37 -6.69 -0.33 9.70
C LEU A 37 -5.53 -1.31 9.84
N GLY A 38 -4.27 -0.85 9.83
CA GLY A 38 -3.09 -1.69 9.92
C GLY A 38 -2.80 -2.54 8.68
N LEU A 39 -3.44 -2.25 7.53
CA LEU A 39 -3.28 -3.03 6.28
C LEU A 39 -2.15 -2.50 5.39
N VAL A 40 -1.80 -1.22 5.55
CA VAL A 40 -0.78 -0.54 4.74
C VAL A 40 0.18 0.20 5.66
N GLN A 41 1.45 0.17 5.30
CA GLN A 41 2.47 1.05 5.85
C GLN A 41 2.87 2.06 4.77
N ALA A 42 3.05 3.31 5.17
CA ALA A 42 3.46 4.38 4.27
C ALA A 42 4.51 5.28 4.93
N ASP A 43 5.52 5.63 4.13
CA ASP A 43 6.52 6.65 4.43
C ASP A 43 6.24 7.82 3.49
N ILE A 44 5.56 8.84 4.00
CA ILE A 44 5.14 10.03 3.27
C ILE A 44 5.98 11.21 3.75
N GLN A 45 6.71 11.81 2.83
CA GLN A 45 7.53 12.99 3.07
C GLN A 45 6.68 14.26 2.98
N ALA A 46 7.13 15.31 3.65
CA ALA A 46 6.44 16.60 3.68
C ALA A 46 6.29 17.28 2.29
N ASP A 47 7.12 16.89 1.31
CA ASP A 47 7.04 17.35 -0.08
C ASP A 47 6.02 16.56 -0.93
N GLY A 48 5.29 15.62 -0.32
CA GLY A 48 4.30 14.77 -0.99
C GLY A 48 4.89 13.58 -1.75
N ARG A 49 6.21 13.38 -1.70
CA ARG A 49 6.85 12.15 -2.16
C ARG A 49 6.75 11.08 -1.08
N GLY A 50 6.93 9.83 -1.47
CA GLY A 50 6.85 8.75 -0.50
C GLY A 50 6.71 7.38 -1.13
N ARG A 51 6.63 6.38 -0.25
CA ARG A 51 6.41 4.99 -0.61
C ARG A 51 5.36 4.39 0.31
N ALA A 52 4.58 3.45 -0.23
CA ALA A 52 3.65 2.64 0.55
C ALA A 52 3.81 1.16 0.18
N TRP A 53 3.54 0.29 1.15
CA TRP A 53 3.52 -1.15 1.01
C TRP A 53 2.46 -1.77 1.90
N LEU A 54 2.02 -2.98 1.57
CA LEU A 54 1.14 -3.75 2.44
C LEU A 54 1.90 -4.21 3.70
N SER A 55 1.21 -4.19 4.83
CA SER A 55 1.65 -4.90 6.04
C SER A 55 1.53 -6.41 5.85
N GLU A 56 1.95 -7.18 6.86
CA GLU A 56 1.77 -8.63 6.87
C GLU A 56 0.28 -9.00 6.82
N GLU A 57 -0.53 -8.29 7.62
CA GLU A 57 -1.98 -8.40 7.69
C GLU A 57 -2.62 -8.00 6.35
N GLY A 58 -2.17 -6.90 5.75
CA GLY A 58 -2.64 -6.47 4.43
C GLY A 58 -2.35 -7.51 3.34
N LEU A 59 -1.17 -8.15 3.38
CA LEU A 59 -0.85 -9.25 2.49
C LEU A 59 -1.72 -10.48 2.73
N ALA A 60 -2.02 -10.81 3.98
CA ALA A 60 -2.92 -11.91 4.33
C ALA A 60 -4.35 -11.66 3.81
N CYS A 61 -4.90 -10.46 4.05
CA CYS A 61 -6.20 -10.06 3.51
C CYS A 61 -6.22 -10.07 1.98
N CYS A 62 -5.17 -9.58 1.33
CA CYS A 62 -5.09 -9.64 -0.14
C CYS A 62 -5.10 -11.08 -0.65
N ARG A 63 -4.41 -12.01 0.02
CA ARG A 63 -4.48 -13.44 -0.33
C ARG A 63 -5.89 -13.97 -0.14
N GLU A 64 -6.56 -13.68 0.96
CA GLU A 64 -7.93 -14.16 1.20
C GLU A 64 -8.94 -13.59 0.20
N TRP A 65 -8.87 -12.29 -0.09
CA TRP A 65 -9.84 -11.62 -0.97
C TRP A 65 -9.58 -11.82 -2.46
N PHE A 66 -8.31 -11.98 -2.85
CA PHE A 66 -7.91 -12.04 -4.26
C PHE A 66 -7.32 -13.39 -4.70
N ALA A 67 -7.10 -14.38 -3.81
CA ALA A 67 -6.64 -15.73 -4.25
C ALA A 67 -7.69 -16.51 -5.05
N GLY A 68 -8.96 -16.05 -5.08
CA GLY A 68 -9.97 -16.57 -6.01
C GLY A 68 -9.93 -15.93 -7.41
N ALA A 69 -9.12 -14.88 -7.62
CA ALA A 69 -8.90 -14.28 -8.93
C ALA A 69 -7.68 -14.96 -9.58
N ASP A 70 -7.82 -16.26 -9.84
CA ASP A 70 -6.92 -16.98 -10.74
C ASP A 70 -7.30 -16.59 -12.18
N PRO A 71 -6.47 -15.84 -12.93
CA PRO A 71 -6.68 -15.70 -14.36
C PRO A 71 -6.24 -17.02 -15.02
N SER A 72 -7.13 -18.00 -15.05
CA SER A 72 -7.00 -19.14 -15.98
C SER A 72 -7.00 -18.67 -17.44
#